data_AF-A0A447TRU7-F1
#
_entry.id   AF-A0A447TRU7-F1
#
_cell.length_a   1.000
_cell.length_b   1.000
_cell.length_c   1.000
_cell.angle_alpha   90.00
_cell.angle_beta   90.00
_cell.angle_gamma   90.00
#
_symmetry.space_group_name_H-M   'P 1'
#
loop_
_entity.id
_entity.type
_entity.pdbx_description
1 polymer ?
#
loop_
_entity_poly.entity_id
_entity_poly.type
_entity_poly.pdbx_seq_one_letter_code
_entity_poly.pdbx_strand_id
1 'polypeptide(L)'
;MFLHGRLQGEERETSIGLTKDKQGDSKVRIDGTDGHKIAELAHLMPMQLITPEGFTLLNGGPKYRRAFLDWGCFHNEVGFFTAWSNLKRLLKQRNAALRQVSRYEQLRPWDKELIPLAEQISTWRAEYSSAIAQDMADTCQQFFT
;
A
#
# COMPACT_ATOMS: atom_id res chain seq x y z
N MET A 1 -19.91 -10.03 4.90
CA MET A 1 -19.48 -10.80 3.72
C MET A 1 -18.39 -11.76 4.18
N PHE A 2 -18.46 -13.02 3.80
CA PHE A 2 -17.39 -13.99 4.05
C PHE A 2 -16.88 -14.49 2.70
N LEU A 3 -15.57 -14.55 2.54
CA LEU A 3 -14.88 -15.08 1.38
C LEU A 3 -13.92 -16.15 1.85
N HIS A 4 -13.96 -17.31 1.20
CA HIS A 4 -13.01 -18.39 1.43
C HIS A 4 -12.35 -18.77 0.12
N GLY A 5 -11.06 -19.08 0.19
CA GLY A 5 -10.26 -19.52 -0.94
C GLY A 5 -9.15 -20.47 -0.49
N ARG A 6 -8.51 -21.10 -1.46
CA ARG A 6 -7.30 -21.90 -1.26
C ARG A 6 -6.25 -21.47 -2.26
N LEU A 7 -5.01 -21.35 -1.79
CA LEU A 7 -3.84 -21.11 -2.61
C LEU A 7 -3.08 -22.40 -2.80
N GLN A 8 -2.83 -22.75 -4.05
CA GLN A 8 -1.97 -23.86 -4.39
C GLN A 8 -0.53 -23.35 -4.54
N GLY A 9 0.31 -23.61 -3.54
CA GLY A 9 1.75 -23.38 -3.62
C GLY A 9 2.49 -24.61 -4.17
N GLU A 10 3.80 -24.48 -4.40
CA GLU A 10 4.63 -25.57 -4.94
C GLU A 10 4.71 -26.79 -4.01
N GLU A 11 4.76 -26.58 -2.68
CA GLU A 11 4.89 -27.66 -1.69
C GLU A 11 3.60 -27.95 -0.91
N ARG A 12 2.70 -26.98 -0.77
CA ARG A 12 1.46 -27.16 0.01
C ARG A 12 0.34 -26.22 -0.41
N GLU A 13 -0.89 -26.64 -0.13
CA GLU A 13 -2.09 -25.83 -0.24
C GLU A 13 -2.30 -25.02 1.06
N THR A 14 -2.50 -23.70 0.94
CA THR A 14 -2.77 -22.79 2.06
C THR A 14 -4.22 -22.31 1.99
N SER A 15 -4.96 -22.46 3.08
CA SER A 15 -6.36 -22.03 3.18
C SER A 15 -6.49 -20.59 3.64
N ILE A 16 -7.43 -19.84 3.05
CA ILE A 16 -7.59 -18.41 3.28
C ILE A 16 -9.06 -18.08 3.57
N GLY A 17 -9.28 -17.22 4.56
CA GLY A 17 -10.57 -16.64 4.87
C GLY A 17 -10.49 -15.13 5.06
N LEU A 18 -11.44 -14.40 4.48
CA LEU A 18 -11.65 -12.97 4.73
C LEU A 18 -13.10 -12.75 5.14
N THR A 19 -13.31 -12.24 6.35
CA THR A 19 -14.63 -11.83 6.81
C THR A 19 -14.66 -10.33 6.99
N LYS A 20 -15.65 -9.66 6.41
CA LYS A 20 -15.96 -8.27 6.68
C LYS A 20 -17.30 -8.16 7.38
N ASP A 21 -17.30 -7.57 8.57
CA ASP A 21 -18.52 -7.34 9.34
C ASP A 21 -19.29 -6.11 8.83
N LYS A 22 -20.47 -5.87 9.42
CA LYS A 22 -21.33 -4.73 9.05
C LYS A 22 -20.78 -3.38 9.51
N GLN A 23 -19.84 -3.37 10.46
CA GLN A 23 -19.18 -2.17 10.98
C GLN A 23 -17.94 -1.79 10.14
N GLY A 24 -17.50 -2.69 9.26
CA GLY A 24 -16.41 -2.50 8.31
C GLY A 24 -15.12 -3.18 8.71
N ASP A 25 -15.07 -3.81 9.89
CA ASP A 25 -13.89 -4.52 10.37
C ASP A 25 -13.67 -5.80 9.57
N SER A 26 -12.40 -6.03 9.25
CA SER A 26 -11.96 -7.15 8.42
C SER A 26 -11.13 -8.11 9.27
N LYS A 27 -11.52 -9.38 9.30
CA LYS A 27 -10.78 -10.48 9.93
C LYS A 27 -10.21 -11.38 8.85
N VAL A 28 -8.90 -11.63 8.93
CA VAL A 28 -8.19 -12.53 8.02
C VAL A 28 -7.82 -13.81 8.76
N ARG A 29 -8.03 -14.94 8.09
CA ARG A 29 -7.64 -16.27 8.54
C ARG A 29 -6.74 -16.91 7.49
N ILE A 30 -5.61 -17.47 7.92
CA ILE A 30 -4.64 -18.17 7.06
C ILE A 30 -4.36 -19.51 7.75
N ASP A 31 -4.52 -20.64 7.05
CA ASP A 31 -4.31 -21.99 7.60
C ASP A 31 -5.00 -22.25 8.95
N GLY A 32 -6.21 -21.70 9.10
CA GLY A 32 -7.03 -21.87 10.30
C GLY A 32 -6.67 -20.92 11.46
N THR A 33 -5.58 -20.15 11.38
CA THR A 33 -5.20 -19.18 12.42
C THR A 33 -5.79 -17.79 12.14
N ASP A 34 -6.25 -17.12 13.20
CA ASP A 34 -6.79 -15.76 13.17
C ASP A 34 -5.73 -14.72 13.55
N GLY A 35 -6.04 -13.43 13.33
CA GLY A 35 -5.21 -12.30 13.77
C GLY A 35 -4.26 -11.77 12.69
N HIS A 36 -4.29 -12.36 11.50
CA HIS A 36 -3.52 -11.89 10.36
C HIS A 36 -4.02 -10.54 9.85
N LYS A 37 -3.11 -9.73 9.34
CA LYS A 37 -3.44 -8.46 8.67
C LYS A 37 -3.77 -8.72 7.19
N ILE A 38 -4.63 -7.89 6.61
CA ILE A 38 -4.89 -7.90 5.16
C ILE A 38 -3.60 -7.75 4.34
N ALA A 39 -2.59 -7.04 4.87
CA ALA A 39 -1.29 -6.91 4.22
C ALA A 39 -0.50 -8.23 4.12
N GLU A 40 -0.64 -9.13 5.10
CA GLU A 40 -0.03 -10.48 5.03
C GLU A 40 -0.72 -11.28 3.92
N LEU A 41 -2.04 -11.19 3.85
CA LEU A 41 -2.81 -11.83 2.78
C LEU A 41 -2.41 -11.31 1.38
N ALA A 42 -2.21 -9.99 1.25
CA ALA A 42 -1.78 -9.37 -0.01
C ALA A 42 -0.36 -9.80 -0.43
N HIS A 43 0.54 -10.10 0.51
CA HIS A 43 1.85 -10.68 0.19
C HIS A 43 1.74 -12.13 -0.30
N LEU A 44 0.83 -12.93 0.27
CA LEU A 44 0.62 -14.32 -0.16
C LEU A 44 -0.07 -14.42 -1.52
N MET A 45 -0.88 -13.41 -1.88
CA MET A 45 -1.62 -13.36 -3.15
C MET A 45 -1.42 -12.02 -3.85
N PRO A 46 -0.30 -11.83 -4.58
CA PRO A 46 -0.14 -10.67 -5.44
C PRO A 46 -1.13 -10.79 -6.61
N MET A 47 -2.32 -10.21 -6.45
CA MET A 47 -3.37 -10.18 -7.46
C MET A 47 -3.61 -8.76 -7.95
N GLN A 48 -3.63 -8.57 -9.27
CA GLN A 48 -4.00 -7.32 -9.90
C GLN A 48 -5.33 -7.47 -10.62
N LEU A 49 -6.32 -6.67 -10.23
CA LEU A 49 -7.60 -6.62 -10.92
C LEU A 49 -7.49 -5.64 -12.09
N ILE A 50 -7.63 -6.14 -13.31
CA ILE A 50 -7.70 -5.31 -14.51
C ILE A 50 -9.18 -5.04 -14.79
N THR A 51 -9.61 -3.79 -14.58
CA THR A 51 -10.97 -3.36 -14.88
C THR A 51 -10.99 -2.21 -15.89
N PRO A 52 -12.11 -2.01 -16.61
CA PRO A 52 -12.27 -0.87 -17.52
C PRO A 52 -12.13 0.49 -16.81
N GLU A 53 -12.32 0.54 -15.47
CA GLU A 53 -12.14 1.77 -14.69
C GLU A 53 -10.67 2.22 -14.53
N GLY A 54 -9.73 1.54 -15.17
CA GLY A 54 -8.31 1.96 -15.28
C GLY A 54 -8.12 3.40 -15.76
N PHE A 55 -9.09 3.97 -16.47
CA PHE A 55 -9.11 5.40 -16.82
C PHE A 55 -9.04 6.33 -15.60
N THR A 56 -9.49 5.89 -14.42
CA THR A 56 -9.43 6.70 -13.20
C THR A 56 -8.00 6.97 -12.75
N LEU A 57 -7.05 6.08 -13.09
CA LEU A 57 -5.63 6.32 -12.86
C LEU A 57 -5.12 7.53 -13.69
N LEU A 58 -5.57 7.62 -14.94
CA LEU A 58 -5.14 8.63 -15.92
C LEU A 58 -5.89 9.95 -15.72
N ASN A 59 -7.22 9.91 -15.65
CA ASN A 59 -8.10 11.08 -15.63
C ASN A 59 -8.46 11.53 -14.20
N GLY A 60 -8.16 10.72 -13.18
CA GLY A 60 -8.46 11.04 -11.80
C GLY A 60 -7.45 11.99 -11.16
N GLY A 61 -7.81 12.48 -9.97
CA GLY A 61 -6.92 13.33 -9.17
C GLY A 61 -5.68 12.61 -8.61
N PRO A 62 -4.75 13.35 -7.98
CA PRO A 62 -3.48 12.81 -7.46
C PRO A 62 -3.60 11.64 -6.48
N LYS A 63 -4.77 11.48 -5.83
CA LYS A 63 -5.06 10.37 -4.92
C LYS A 63 -4.92 9.00 -5.61
N TYR A 64 -5.42 8.87 -6.84
CA TYR A 64 -5.42 7.60 -7.56
C TYR A 64 -4.01 7.19 -7.99
N ARG A 65 -3.24 8.13 -8.55
CA ARG A 65 -1.83 7.91 -8.90
C ARG A 65 -0.97 7.53 -7.69
N ARG A 66 -1.16 8.20 -6.53
CA ARG A 66 -0.46 7.81 -5.30
C ARG A 66 -0.84 6.42 -4.81
N ALA A 67 -2.12 6.05 -4.88
CA ALA A 67 -2.57 4.72 -4.49
C ALA A 67 -1.97 3.62 -5.40
N PHE A 68 -1.88 3.89 -6.70
CA PHE A 68 -1.22 3.00 -7.66
C PHE A 68 0.27 2.84 -7.36
N LEU A 69 1.01 3.94 -7.16
CA LEU A 69 2.42 3.90 -6.81
C LEU A 69 2.65 3.17 -5.46
N ASP A 70 1.83 3.47 -4.45
CA ASP A 70 1.93 2.81 -3.13
C ASP A 70 1.69 1.31 -3.23
N TRP A 71 0.77 0.87 -4.09
CA TRP A 71 0.53 -0.55 -4.35
C TRP A 71 1.73 -1.20 -5.05
N GLY A 72 2.33 -0.52 -6.03
CA GLY A 72 3.53 -0.99 -6.71
C GLY A 72 4.72 -1.14 -5.76
N CYS A 73 5.04 -0.09 -5.00
CA CYS A 73 6.10 -0.14 -4.01
C CYS A 73 5.85 -1.17 -2.92
N PHE A 74 4.60 -1.39 -2.51
CA PHE A 74 4.26 -2.43 -1.53
C PHE A 74 4.67 -3.84 -1.98
N HIS A 75 4.57 -4.14 -3.28
CA HIS A 75 4.98 -5.44 -3.82
C HIS A 75 6.48 -5.51 -4.14
N ASN A 76 7.10 -4.37 -4.47
CA ASN A 76 8.52 -4.31 -4.84
C ASN A 76 9.45 -4.27 -3.62
N GLU A 77 8.99 -3.66 -2.52
CA GLU A 77 9.83 -3.30 -1.38
C GLU A 77 9.26 -3.88 -0.07
N VAL A 78 9.94 -4.90 0.48
CA VAL A 78 9.52 -5.61 1.71
C VAL A 78 9.30 -4.64 2.89
N GLY A 79 10.09 -3.57 2.98
CA GLY A 79 10.00 -2.57 4.05
C GLY A 79 8.91 -1.50 3.87
N PHE A 80 8.32 -1.39 2.67
CA PHE A 80 7.47 -0.26 2.32
C PHE A 80 6.21 -0.17 3.18
N PHE A 81 5.52 -1.29 3.38
CA PHE A 81 4.28 -1.30 4.16
C PHE A 81 4.49 -0.79 5.59
N THR A 82 5.56 -1.26 6.24
CA THR A 82 5.91 -0.87 7.60
C THR A 82 6.22 0.62 7.68
N ALA A 83 7.06 1.13 6.78
CA ALA A 83 7.40 2.55 6.72
C ALA A 83 6.16 3.42 6.42
N TRP A 84 5.33 3.02 5.45
CA TRP A 84 4.11 3.74 5.05
C TRP A 84 3.08 3.80 6.18
N SER A 85 2.88 2.68 6.88
CA SER A 85 1.99 2.61 8.05
C SER A 85 2.46 3.53 9.18
N ASN A 86 3.77 3.51 9.48
CA ASN A 86 4.39 4.38 10.46
C ASN A 86 4.27 5.86 10.08
N LEU A 87 4.54 6.21 8.82
CA LEU A 87 4.39 7.57 8.30
C LEU A 87 2.96 8.08 8.47
N LYS A 88 1.96 7.26 8.09
CA LYS A 88 0.54 7.61 8.21
C LYS A 88 0.13 7.84 9.67
N ARG A 89 0.63 7.01 10.59
CA ARG A 89 0.40 7.16 12.03
C ARG A 89 1.02 8.46 12.56
N LEU A 90 2.28 8.72 12.24
CA LEU A 90 3.00 9.92 12.67
C LEU A 90 2.35 11.19 12.13
N LEU A 91 1.95 11.20 10.85
CA LEU A 91 1.22 12.31 10.25
C LEU A 91 -0.09 12.60 10.99
N LYS A 92 -0.85 11.57 11.37
CA LYS A 92 -2.08 11.73 12.16
C LYS A 92 -1.80 12.33 13.53
N GLN A 93 -0.77 11.85 14.22
CA GLN A 93 -0.37 12.36 15.53
C GLN A 93 0.13 13.81 15.44
N ARG A 94 0.98 14.14 14.46
CA ARG A 94 1.46 15.49 14.20
C ARG A 94 0.31 16.45 13.87
N ASN A 95 -0.65 16.02 13.03
CA ASN A 95 -1.82 16.83 12.69
C ASN A 95 -2.76 17.07 13.89
N ALA A 96 -2.82 16.13 14.83
CA ALA A 96 -3.51 16.35 16.09
C ALA A 96 -2.76 17.34 16.99
N ALA A 97 -1.43 17.18 17.12
CA ALA A 97 -0.56 18.06 17.89
C ALA A 97 -0.58 19.50 17.36
N LEU A 98 -0.63 19.68 16.04
CA LEU A 98 -0.75 21.00 15.38
C LEU A 98 -1.90 21.86 15.92
N ARG A 99 -2.97 21.24 16.43
CA ARG A 99 -4.13 21.95 16.98
C ARG A 99 -3.92 22.41 18.44
N GLN A 100 -2.86 21.95 19.09
CA GLN A 100 -2.62 22.12 20.53
C GLN A 100 -1.34 22.91 20.83
N VAL A 101 -0.42 22.99 19.87
CA VAL A 101 0.87 23.66 20.04
C VAL A 101 0.78 25.16 19.75
N SER A 102 1.55 25.95 20.50
CA SER A 102 1.70 27.40 20.29
C SER A 102 3.06 27.77 19.69
N ARG A 103 4.02 26.83 19.70
CA ARG A 103 5.38 27.03 19.19
C ARG A 103 5.84 25.81 18.38
N TYR A 104 6.57 26.06 17.30
CA TYR A 104 7.05 25.00 16.40
C TYR A 104 7.96 24.00 17.09
N GLU A 105 8.72 24.43 18.09
CA GLU A 105 9.66 23.58 18.84
C GLU A 105 9.00 22.34 19.45
N GLN A 106 7.71 22.45 19.75
CA GLN A 106 6.90 21.37 20.28
C GLN A 106 6.64 20.28 19.23
N LEU A 107 6.65 20.60 17.93
CA LEU A 107 6.45 19.63 16.84
C LEU A 107 7.75 18.90 16.44
N ARG A 108 8.92 19.42 16.80
CA ARG A 108 10.22 18.86 16.42
C ARG A 108 10.38 17.35 16.66
N PRO A 109 9.88 16.76 17.77
CA PRO A 109 9.97 15.31 17.98
C PRO A 109 9.25 14.51 16.88
N TRP A 110 8.11 14.99 16.38
CA TRP A 110 7.40 14.34 15.29
C TRP A 110 8.14 14.47 13.97
N ASP A 111 8.71 15.65 13.69
CA ASP A 111 9.45 15.88 12.43
C ASP A 111 10.70 15.00 12.36
N LYS A 112 11.42 14.82 13.48
CA LYS A 112 12.59 13.92 13.55
C LYS A 112 12.28 12.48 13.14
N GLU A 113 11.11 11.97 13.52
CA GLU A 113 10.67 10.61 13.16
C GLU A 113 10.04 10.56 11.76
N LEU A 114 9.36 11.63 11.35
CA LEU A 114 8.62 11.69 10.09
C LEU A 114 9.53 11.84 8.88
N ILE A 115 10.56 12.69 8.96
CA ILE A 115 11.48 12.99 7.86
C ILE A 115 12.11 11.73 7.26
N PRO A 116 12.81 10.87 8.02
CA PRO A 116 13.47 9.70 7.44
C PRO A 116 12.49 8.74 6.76
N LEU A 117 11.28 8.58 7.32
CA LEU A 117 10.24 7.75 6.71
C LEU A 117 9.70 8.36 5.41
N ALA A 118 9.49 9.68 5.39
CA ALA A 118 9.01 10.40 4.22
C ALA A 118 10.04 10.40 3.09
N GLU A 119 11.32 10.58 3.41
CA GLU A 119 12.43 10.50 2.46
C GLU A 119 12.52 9.09 1.86
N GLN A 120 12.54 8.04 2.70
CA GLN A 120 12.62 6.67 2.22
C GLN A 120 11.44 6.29 1.29
N ILE A 121 10.21 6.65 1.66
CA ILE A 121 9.03 6.41 0.83
C ILE A 121 9.10 7.19 -0.48
N SER A 122 9.66 8.41 -0.45
CA SER A 122 9.82 9.22 -1.65
C SER A 122 10.84 8.61 -2.60
N THR A 123 11.96 8.08 -2.08
CA THR A 123 12.97 7.35 -2.85
C THR A 123 12.35 6.13 -3.54
N TRP A 124 11.69 5.24 -2.80
CA TRP A 124 11.05 4.05 -3.37
C TRP A 124 10.00 4.39 -4.43
N ARG A 125 9.20 5.44 -4.22
CA ARG A 125 8.23 5.89 -5.22
C ARG A 125 8.90 6.44 -6.48
N ALA A 126 10.01 7.15 -6.34
CA ALA A 126 10.76 7.69 -7.47
C ALA A 126 11.40 6.56 -8.29
N GLU A 127 12.06 5.62 -7.62
CA GLU A 127 12.67 4.44 -8.24
C GLU A 127 11.62 3.59 -8.97
N TYR A 128 10.51 3.25 -8.30
CA TYR A 128 9.42 2.50 -8.90
C TYR A 128 8.80 3.25 -10.09
N SER A 129 8.53 4.55 -9.93
CA SER A 129 7.97 5.37 -11.01
C SER A 129 8.89 5.45 -12.22
N SER A 130 10.21 5.48 -12.01
CA SER A 130 11.19 5.50 -13.11
C SER A 130 11.24 4.17 -13.83
N ALA A 131 11.21 3.05 -13.09
CA ALA A 131 11.22 1.72 -13.67
C ALA A 131 9.98 1.47 -14.55
N ILE A 132 8.77 1.76 -14.03
CA ILE A 132 7.54 1.54 -14.80
C ILE A 132 7.44 2.46 -16.02
N ALA A 133 7.98 3.68 -15.94
CA ALA A 133 7.92 4.63 -17.05
C ALA A 133 8.70 4.10 -18.26
N GLN A 134 9.83 3.44 -18.02
CA GLN A 134 10.62 2.79 -19.06
C GLN A 134 9.83 1.64 -19.70
N ASP A 135 9.29 0.72 -18.90
CA ASP A 135 8.52 -0.43 -19.38
C ASP A 135 7.26 0.00 -20.16
N MET A 136 6.58 1.05 -19.69
CA MET A 136 5.41 1.61 -20.35
C MET A 136 5.76 2.23 -21.71
N ALA A 137 6.90 2.93 -21.81
CA ALA A 137 7.34 3.51 -23.08
C ALA A 137 7.61 2.41 -24.12
N ASP A 138 8.31 1.35 -23.71
CA ASP A 138 8.63 0.21 -24.58
C ASP A 138 7.37 -0.53 -25.02
N THR A 139 6.43 -0.74 -24.08
CA THR A 139 5.12 -1.36 -24.38
C THR A 139 4.30 -0.51 -25.33
N CYS A 140 4.23 0.82 -25.13
CA CYS A 140 3.50 1.72 -26.02
C CYS A 140 4.04 1.65 -27.46
N GLN A 141 5.36 1.58 -27.66
CA GLN A 141 5.94 1.44 -28.99
C GLN A 141 5.40 0.19 -29.71
N GLN A 142 5.28 -0.95 -29.01
CA GLN A 142 4.77 -2.20 -29.59
C GLN A 142 3.32 -2.13 -30.06
N PHE A 143 2.47 -1.29 -29.45
CA PHE A 143 1.06 -1.16 -29.82
C PHE A 143 0.78 -0.09 -30.89
N PHE A 144 1.74 0.82 -31.12
CA PHE A 144 1.64 1.91 -32.11
C PHE A 144 2.47 1.65 -33.39
N THR A 145 2.97 0.43 -33.57
CA THR A 145 3.54 -0.07 -34.84
C THR A 145 2.65 -1.17 -35.40
#